data_AF-A0A8J5JLQ3-F1
#
_entry.id   AF-A0A8J5JLQ3-F1
#
_cell.length_a   1.000
_cell.length_b   1.000
_cell.length_c   1.000
_cell.angle_alpha   90.00
_cell.angle_beta   90.00
_cell.angle_gamma   90.00
#
_symmetry.space_group_name_H-M   'P 1'
#
loop_
_entity.id
_entity.type
_entity.pdbx_description
1 polymer ?
#
loop_
_entity_poly.entity_id
_entity_poly.type
_entity_poly.pdbx_seq_one_letter_code
_entity_poly.pdbx_strand_id
1 'polypeptide(L)'
;MHDEEHNKMEELPEEDTIICRRWCRQGISAWCKKYFWEGQLKQGTLDEGYEEVMNTDGPFSRLSPSRRKVLSLLLPAAFYHFWYWCIMAYRNLFYVFLDKYPMSITMVFGSIIAGMTSVGGGAVAFPVMTLVMKESPEVARDMSMSIQANGMIAASFSIFFMEVHIERHALLDSFLGASAGVIFGLEMVDPVLTPSMKKMGFVSIFFAFAFTLFLINWNHKRKTFNSIPDLTPWKRWLIFVFGFVGGVFTAFSGSGADICMFSLLTLFFNVSEKVATPTSVVLMGFTSVVCWGWRALVTQEMPQESWEYLLAVLPIVVIGAPVGALIGTHFHRLVLAACVYILNTLSLIGAFVIVPQTPALAGGSVGAMVGMFIFYIILFKLGERMNDKYAKIIKEKQKKNVEEEIVVEVDQDYVKKEEHLTEEPEWAINLSYHVITYSTKVKKKQDNKKQVVFPKEKKGCYRLVNQQMKLREGYRLQDVVPRLVLVKAGRHTETKDRL
;
A
#
# COMPACT_ATOMS: atom_id res chain seq x y z
N MET A 1 8.54 -23.04 -68.37
CA MET A 1 8.67 -21.58 -68.39
C MET A 1 7.49 -21.06 -67.59
N HIS A 2 7.66 -21.02 -66.27
CA HIS A 2 8.19 -19.88 -65.50
C HIS A 2 7.10 -18.82 -65.35
N ASP A 3 6.49 -18.74 -64.16
CA ASP A 3 6.79 -17.74 -63.12
C ASP A 3 5.81 -16.57 -63.36
N GLU A 4 4.95 -16.09 -62.45
CA GLU A 4 5.11 -15.72 -61.04
C GLU A 4 3.69 -15.50 -60.48
N GLU A 5 3.25 -16.30 -59.51
CA GLU A 5 2.13 -15.95 -58.63
C GLU A 5 2.59 -16.23 -57.19
N HIS A 6 3.43 -15.33 -56.66
CA HIS A 6 3.87 -15.38 -55.27
C HIS A 6 4.01 -13.99 -54.66
N ASN A 7 3.51 -13.87 -53.43
CA ASN A 7 3.78 -12.85 -52.42
C ASN A 7 3.23 -11.44 -52.63
N LYS A 8 2.04 -11.22 -52.05
CA LYS A 8 1.80 -10.02 -51.23
C LYS A 8 1.29 -10.47 -49.85
N MET A 9 2.21 -10.88 -48.98
CA MET A 9 1.98 -10.73 -47.54
C MET A 9 2.07 -9.23 -47.26
N GLU A 10 0.98 -8.64 -46.79
CA GLU A 10 1.02 -7.30 -46.18
C GLU A 10 2.02 -7.33 -45.02
N GLU A 11 3.07 -6.51 -45.16
CA GLU A 11 4.04 -6.25 -44.10
C GLU A 11 3.31 -5.58 -42.92
N LEU A 12 3.12 -6.35 -41.86
CA LEU A 12 2.75 -5.83 -40.54
C LEU A 12 3.81 -4.79 -40.09
N PRO A 13 3.39 -3.68 -39.47
CA PRO A 13 4.30 -2.60 -39.09
C PRO A 13 5.41 -3.10 -38.16
N GLU A 14 6.66 -2.74 -38.47
CA GLU A 14 7.88 -3.18 -37.76
C GLU A 14 7.84 -3.00 -36.22
N GLU A 15 6.99 -2.09 -35.68
CA GLU A 15 6.82 -1.89 -34.24
C GLU A 15 6.23 -3.11 -33.50
N ASP A 16 5.28 -3.84 -34.09
CA ASP A 16 4.65 -4.99 -33.44
C ASP A 16 5.57 -6.23 -33.44
N THR A 17 6.39 -6.37 -34.49
CA THR A 17 7.41 -7.42 -34.60
C THR A 17 8.57 -7.18 -33.62
N ILE A 18 8.88 -5.92 -33.31
CA ILE A 18 9.88 -5.54 -32.30
C ILE A 18 9.38 -5.86 -30.88
N ILE A 19 8.10 -5.66 -30.57
CA ILE A 19 7.52 -5.99 -29.24
C ILE A 19 7.54 -7.51 -29.00
N CYS A 20 7.14 -8.30 -30.01
CA CYS A 20 7.21 -9.77 -29.95
C CYS A 20 8.66 -10.28 -29.81
N ARG A 21 9.63 -9.69 -30.53
CA ARG A 21 11.06 -10.05 -30.35
C ARG A 21 11.64 -9.61 -29.01
N ARG A 22 11.15 -8.53 -28.40
CA ARG A 22 11.57 -8.07 -27.07
C ARG A 22 11.05 -8.99 -25.96
N TRP A 23 9.85 -9.55 -26.13
CA TRP A 23 9.25 -10.54 -25.23
C TRP A 23 10.01 -11.87 -25.23
N CYS A 24 10.44 -12.36 -26.41
CA CYS A 24 11.21 -13.61 -26.49
C CYS A 24 12.64 -13.53 -25.94
N ARG A 25 13.21 -12.33 -25.74
CA ARG A 25 14.63 -12.15 -25.38
C ARG A 25 14.89 -11.82 -23.91
N GLN A 26 13.87 -11.49 -23.13
CA GLN A 26 13.98 -11.44 -21.68
C GLN A 26 13.74 -12.85 -21.14
N GLY A 27 14.82 -13.62 -20.94
CA GLY A 27 14.72 -14.98 -20.43
C GLY A 27 13.94 -15.05 -19.12
N ILE A 28 13.41 -16.22 -18.78
CA ILE A 28 12.65 -16.49 -17.54
C ILE A 28 13.36 -15.88 -16.31
N SER A 29 14.69 -15.88 -16.28
CA SER A 29 15.49 -15.21 -15.24
C SER A 29 15.27 -13.69 -15.15
N ALA A 30 15.22 -12.97 -16.27
CA ALA A 30 14.94 -11.53 -16.29
C ALA A 30 13.47 -11.22 -15.92
N TRP A 31 12.54 -12.08 -16.32
CA TRP A 31 11.14 -11.97 -15.91
C TRP A 31 10.96 -12.24 -14.42
N CYS A 32 11.55 -13.32 -13.90
CA CYS A 32 11.54 -13.65 -12.47
C CYS A 32 12.21 -12.53 -11.67
N LYS A 33 13.36 -12.02 -12.13
CA LYS A 33 14.03 -10.90 -11.50
C LYS A 33 13.14 -9.65 -11.47
N LYS A 34 12.46 -9.31 -12.57
CA LYS A 34 11.56 -8.16 -12.63
C LYS A 34 10.32 -8.29 -11.73
N TYR A 35 9.68 -9.46 -11.68
CA TYR A 35 8.40 -9.64 -10.99
C TYR A 35 8.54 -10.08 -9.53
N PHE A 36 9.58 -10.85 -9.19
CA PHE A 36 9.81 -11.38 -7.85
C PHE A 36 10.93 -10.66 -7.09
N TRP A 37 11.83 -9.92 -7.75
CA TRP A 37 13.03 -9.36 -7.11
C TRP A 37 13.17 -7.83 -7.23
N GLU A 38 12.80 -7.23 -8.36
CA GLU A 38 12.86 -5.77 -8.58
C GLU A 38 11.66 -5.04 -7.93
N GLY A 39 10.61 -5.77 -7.55
CA GLY A 39 9.50 -5.28 -6.73
C GLY A 39 8.80 -4.02 -7.25
N GLN A 40 8.13 -3.30 -6.34
CA GLN A 40 7.48 -2.01 -6.65
C GLN A 40 8.48 -0.84 -6.74
N LEU A 41 9.76 -1.13 -6.95
CA LEU A 41 10.87 -0.18 -6.88
C LEU A 41 11.37 0.17 -8.26
N LYS A 42 11.12 1.41 -8.67
CA LYS A 42 11.90 2.01 -9.75
C LYS A 42 13.28 2.33 -9.20
N GLN A 43 14.28 1.53 -9.60
CA GLN A 43 15.72 1.78 -9.45
C GLN A 43 16.20 2.17 -8.05
N GLY A 44 16.65 1.16 -7.28
CA GLY A 44 17.39 1.39 -6.04
C GLY A 44 17.68 0.08 -5.31
N THR A 45 18.79 0.03 -4.57
CA THR A 45 19.16 -1.12 -3.73
C THR A 45 18.13 -1.41 -2.63
N LEU A 46 18.16 -2.61 -2.03
CA LEU A 46 17.20 -3.16 -1.04
C LEU A 46 16.80 -2.23 0.14
N ASP A 47 17.59 -1.19 0.40
CA ASP A 47 17.35 -0.22 1.47
C ASP A 47 16.59 1.03 0.97
N GLU A 48 16.79 1.46 -0.27
CA GLU A 48 16.19 2.69 -0.84
C GLU A 48 14.66 2.62 -0.93
N GLY A 49 14.11 1.42 -1.20
CA GLY A 49 12.67 1.25 -1.32
C GLY A 49 11.88 1.11 -0.04
N TYR A 50 12.57 0.69 1.01
CA TYR A 50 12.04 0.75 2.36
C TYR A 50 12.13 2.17 2.89
N GLU A 51 13.23 2.88 2.62
CA GLU A 51 13.41 4.29 3.00
C GLU A 51 12.32 5.19 2.40
N GLU A 52 11.86 4.94 1.18
CA GLU A 52 10.77 5.71 0.55
C GLU A 52 9.40 5.55 1.27
N VAL A 53 9.21 4.43 2.00
CA VAL A 53 7.95 4.10 2.70
C VAL A 53 8.10 4.18 4.22
N MET A 54 9.31 4.39 4.75
CA MET A 54 9.57 4.61 6.17
C MET A 54 9.45 6.08 6.51
N ASN A 55 8.96 6.38 7.71
CA ASN A 55 9.11 7.71 8.28
C ASN A 55 10.56 7.88 8.81
N THR A 56 11.33 8.78 8.22
CA THR A 56 12.73 9.03 8.58
C THR A 56 12.91 9.71 9.94
N ASP A 57 11.85 10.32 10.48
CA ASP A 57 11.89 11.13 11.71
C ASP A 57 11.39 10.37 12.94
N GLY A 58 11.15 9.07 12.82
CA GLY A 58 10.56 8.28 13.89
C GLY A 58 11.54 7.93 15.04
N PRO A 59 11.02 7.46 16.19
CA PRO A 59 11.81 7.12 17.37
C PRO A 59 12.90 6.05 17.12
N PHE A 60 12.73 5.18 16.12
CA PHE A 60 13.67 4.10 15.80
C PHE A 60 14.63 4.44 14.64
N SER A 61 14.60 5.68 14.15
CA SER A 61 15.51 6.20 13.10
C SER A 61 17.01 6.05 13.40
N ARG A 62 17.38 5.90 14.68
CA ARG A 62 18.78 5.73 15.12
C ARG A 62 19.36 4.33 14.82
N LEU A 63 18.51 3.34 14.56
CA LEU A 63 18.93 1.98 14.21
C LEU A 63 19.10 1.84 12.70
N SER A 64 20.15 1.15 12.26
CA SER A 64 20.34 0.92 10.82
C SER A 64 19.16 0.12 10.22
N PRO A 65 18.73 0.41 8.97
CA PRO A 65 17.57 -0.23 8.34
C PRO A 65 17.63 -1.76 8.37
N SER A 66 18.81 -2.35 8.14
CA SER A 66 18.99 -3.80 8.15
C SER A 66 18.79 -4.41 9.54
N ARG A 67 19.25 -3.73 10.60
CA ARG A 67 19.01 -4.16 11.98
C ARG A 67 17.54 -4.04 12.34
N ARG A 68 16.87 -2.97 11.92
CA ARG A 68 15.43 -2.80 12.15
C ARG A 68 14.61 -3.94 11.55
N LYS A 69 14.92 -4.35 10.32
CA LYS A 69 14.28 -5.50 9.64
C LYS A 69 14.44 -6.81 10.44
N VAL A 70 15.64 -7.07 10.95
CA VAL A 70 15.90 -8.30 11.73
C VAL A 70 15.20 -8.25 13.09
N LEU A 71 15.30 -7.13 13.82
CA LEU A 71 14.63 -6.98 15.12
C LEU A 71 13.10 -6.99 15.00
N SER A 72 12.55 -6.41 13.93
CA SER A 72 11.10 -6.39 13.70
C SER A 72 10.50 -7.78 13.52
N LEU A 73 11.29 -8.74 13.04
CA LEU A 73 10.92 -10.16 12.94
C LEU A 73 11.20 -10.93 14.24
N LEU A 74 12.40 -10.77 14.79
CA LEU A 74 12.87 -11.59 15.90
C LEU A 74 12.12 -11.29 17.20
N LEU A 75 11.81 -10.02 17.50
CA LEU A 75 11.16 -9.65 18.75
C LEU A 75 9.76 -10.28 18.93
N PRO A 76 8.81 -10.14 17.97
CA PRO A 76 7.50 -10.77 18.11
C PRO A 76 7.63 -12.30 18.06
N ALA A 77 8.49 -12.85 17.20
CA ALA A 77 8.70 -14.29 17.13
C ALA A 77 9.21 -14.85 18.45
N ALA A 78 10.21 -14.21 19.08
CA ALA A 78 10.76 -14.64 20.36
C ALA A 78 9.71 -14.55 21.48
N PHE A 79 8.92 -13.47 21.53
CA PHE A 79 7.84 -13.31 22.49
C PHE A 79 6.84 -14.46 22.38
N TYR A 80 6.29 -14.73 21.19
CA TYR A 80 5.30 -15.78 21.00
C TYR A 80 5.88 -17.18 21.22
N HIS A 81 7.09 -17.47 20.73
CA HIS A 81 7.71 -18.78 20.90
C HIS A 81 8.01 -19.07 22.38
N PHE A 82 8.49 -18.07 23.14
CA PHE A 82 8.73 -18.24 24.57
C PHE A 82 7.47 -18.73 25.29
N TRP A 83 6.35 -18.02 25.14
CA TRP A 83 5.08 -18.40 25.77
C TRP A 83 4.52 -19.72 25.22
N TYR A 84 4.62 -19.93 23.91
CA TYR A 84 4.16 -21.14 23.26
C TYR A 84 4.87 -22.38 23.81
N TRP A 85 6.20 -22.39 23.86
CA TRP A 85 6.96 -23.53 24.38
C TRP A 85 6.68 -23.78 25.87
N CYS A 86 6.53 -22.72 26.67
CA CYS A 86 6.13 -22.86 28.07
C CYS A 86 4.77 -23.55 28.22
N ILE A 87 3.77 -23.16 27.42
CA ILE A 87 2.43 -23.76 27.46
C ILE A 87 2.46 -25.21 27.00
N MET A 88 3.12 -25.50 25.88
CA MET A 88 3.22 -26.84 25.30
C MET A 88 3.91 -27.82 26.25
N ALA A 89 4.99 -27.39 26.89
CA ALA A 89 5.71 -28.20 27.88
C ALA A 89 4.92 -28.40 29.17
N TYR A 90 4.29 -27.35 29.71
CA TYR A 90 3.53 -27.42 30.96
C TYR A 90 2.28 -28.29 30.85
N ARG A 91 1.56 -28.21 29.71
CA ARG A 91 0.30 -28.92 29.49
C ARG A 91 0.46 -30.24 28.72
N ASN A 92 1.67 -30.58 28.29
CA ASN A 92 1.98 -31.75 27.46
C ASN A 92 1.07 -31.87 26.22
N LEU A 93 0.92 -30.77 25.46
CA LEU A 93 0.00 -30.64 24.33
C LEU A 93 0.59 -31.07 22.99
N PHE A 94 1.75 -31.72 22.99
CA PHE A 94 2.43 -32.11 21.76
C PHE A 94 1.64 -33.11 20.90
N TYR A 95 0.70 -33.85 21.52
CA TYR A 95 -0.20 -34.77 20.81
C TYR A 95 -1.06 -34.08 19.75
N VAL A 96 -1.33 -32.77 19.88
CA VAL A 96 -2.15 -31.98 18.93
C VAL A 96 -1.56 -32.02 17.52
N PHE A 97 -0.23 -32.15 17.38
CA PHE A 97 0.43 -32.24 16.09
C PHE A 97 0.17 -33.56 15.35
N LEU A 98 -0.24 -34.62 16.04
CA LEU A 98 -0.51 -35.91 15.39
C LEU A 98 -1.68 -35.78 14.41
N ASP A 99 -2.71 -35.03 14.79
CA ASP A 99 -3.94 -34.91 14.01
C ASP A 99 -4.02 -33.60 13.23
N LYS A 100 -3.45 -32.50 13.75
CA LYS A 100 -3.67 -31.14 13.21
C LYS A 100 -2.50 -30.60 12.36
N TYR A 101 -1.41 -31.35 12.15
CA TYR A 101 -0.26 -30.90 11.34
C TYR A 101 -0.57 -30.48 9.88
N PRO A 102 -1.60 -30.99 9.17
CA PRO A 102 -1.87 -30.55 7.81
C PRO A 102 -2.12 -29.04 7.75
N MET A 103 -2.77 -28.50 8.78
CA MET A 103 -3.04 -27.07 8.89
C MET A 103 -1.77 -26.25 9.12
N SER A 104 -0.80 -26.79 9.86
CA SER A 104 0.54 -26.20 10.00
C SER A 104 1.23 -26.03 8.65
N ILE A 105 1.18 -27.06 7.79
CA ILE A 105 1.76 -27.01 6.43
C ILE A 105 1.07 -25.93 5.59
N THR A 106 -0.26 -25.90 5.60
CA THR A 106 -1.04 -24.85 4.92
C THR A 106 -0.62 -23.46 5.38
N MET A 107 -0.44 -23.27 6.69
CA MET A 107 -0.12 -21.96 7.27
C MET A 107 1.33 -21.51 7.08
N VAL A 108 2.26 -22.39 6.66
CA VAL A 108 3.59 -21.95 6.19
C VAL A 108 3.43 -21.00 5.00
N PHE A 109 2.61 -21.39 4.02
CA PHE A 109 2.33 -20.56 2.85
C PHE A 109 1.26 -19.50 3.14
N GLY A 110 0.20 -19.90 3.86
CA GLY A 110 -0.93 -19.04 4.17
C GLY A 110 -0.54 -17.80 4.96
N SER A 111 0.34 -17.92 5.96
CA SER A 111 0.78 -16.79 6.77
C SER A 111 1.65 -15.79 5.99
N ILE A 112 2.52 -16.27 5.10
CA ILE A 112 3.34 -15.41 4.24
C ILE A 112 2.44 -14.64 3.26
N ILE A 113 1.51 -15.34 2.60
CA ILE A 113 0.56 -14.72 1.67
C ILE A 113 -0.34 -13.70 2.40
N ALA A 114 -0.76 -14.02 3.62
CA ALA A 114 -1.54 -13.12 4.46
C ALA A 114 -0.76 -11.85 4.80
N GLY A 115 0.51 -11.97 5.19
CA GLY A 115 1.35 -10.81 5.51
C GLY A 115 1.64 -9.92 4.30
N MET A 116 1.81 -10.51 3.11
CA MET A 116 2.15 -9.76 1.90
C MET A 116 0.95 -9.12 1.20
N THR A 117 -0.28 -9.45 1.59
CA THR A 117 -1.53 -8.99 0.95
C THR A 117 -2.50 -8.38 1.96
N SER A 118 -3.55 -7.73 1.47
CA SER A 118 -4.62 -7.12 2.27
C SER A 118 -5.80 -8.05 2.58
N VAL A 119 -5.58 -9.37 2.48
CA VAL A 119 -6.66 -10.38 2.41
C VAL A 119 -6.75 -11.24 3.68
N GLY A 120 -5.80 -11.10 4.60
CA GLY A 120 -5.87 -11.81 5.88
C GLY A 120 -5.42 -13.27 5.82
N GLY A 121 -5.13 -13.86 6.98
CA GLY A 121 -4.84 -15.30 7.11
C GLY A 121 -6.07 -16.17 6.88
N GLY A 122 -7.25 -15.63 7.22
CA GLY A 122 -8.54 -16.28 7.00
C GLY A 122 -8.82 -16.61 5.54
N ALA A 123 -8.27 -15.85 4.58
CA ALA A 123 -8.38 -16.08 3.15
C ALA A 123 -7.97 -17.49 2.71
N VAL A 124 -6.90 -18.00 3.34
CA VAL A 124 -6.33 -19.32 3.04
C VAL A 124 -6.84 -20.35 4.04
N ALA A 125 -6.90 -19.98 5.31
CA ALA A 125 -7.30 -20.90 6.37
C ALA A 125 -8.75 -21.38 6.22
N PHE A 126 -9.68 -20.46 5.97
CA PHE A 126 -11.11 -20.78 5.95
C PHE A 126 -11.49 -21.73 4.82
N PRO A 127 -11.10 -21.53 3.54
CA PRO A 127 -11.41 -22.49 2.47
C PRO A 127 -10.74 -23.84 2.69
N VAL A 128 -9.50 -23.88 3.17
CA VAL A 128 -8.81 -25.15 3.43
C VAL A 128 -9.52 -25.93 4.53
N MET A 129 -9.85 -25.27 5.66
CA MET A 129 -10.55 -25.94 6.75
C MET A 129 -11.96 -26.40 6.33
N THR A 130 -12.74 -25.53 5.67
CA THR A 130 -14.16 -25.83 5.38
C THR A 130 -14.40 -26.71 4.16
N LEU A 131 -13.49 -26.71 3.18
CA LEU A 131 -13.64 -27.45 1.92
C LEU A 131 -12.73 -28.68 1.87
N VAL A 132 -11.46 -28.56 2.28
CA VAL A 132 -10.48 -29.66 2.21
C VAL A 132 -10.58 -30.54 3.44
N MET A 133 -10.50 -29.94 4.64
CA MET A 133 -10.55 -30.66 5.91
C MET A 133 -11.98 -30.96 6.38
N LYS A 134 -12.99 -30.36 5.70
CA LYS A 134 -14.43 -30.53 5.98
C LYS A 134 -14.85 -30.14 7.40
N GLU A 135 -14.12 -29.22 8.01
CA GLU A 135 -14.45 -28.64 9.31
C GLU A 135 -15.69 -27.74 9.23
N SER A 136 -16.30 -27.50 10.39
CA SER A 136 -17.42 -26.58 10.50
C SER A 136 -16.98 -25.14 10.23
N PRO A 137 -17.84 -24.29 9.61
CA PRO A 137 -17.55 -22.87 9.42
C PRO A 137 -17.27 -22.13 10.73
N GLU A 138 -17.87 -22.57 11.84
CA GLU A 138 -17.70 -21.99 13.17
C GLU A 138 -16.26 -22.21 13.67
N VAL A 139 -15.74 -23.44 13.55
CA VAL A 139 -14.35 -23.77 13.89
C VAL A 139 -13.39 -23.02 12.99
N ALA A 140 -13.66 -22.98 11.67
CA ALA A 140 -12.83 -22.27 10.72
C ALA A 140 -12.79 -20.75 10.96
N ARG A 141 -13.93 -20.15 11.34
CA ARG A 141 -14.02 -18.73 11.71
C ARG A 141 -13.21 -18.45 12.97
N ASP A 142 -13.47 -19.17 14.07
CA ASP A 142 -12.82 -18.92 15.36
C ASP A 142 -11.30 -19.16 15.28
N MET A 143 -10.88 -20.16 14.49
CA MET A 143 -9.49 -20.41 14.17
C MET A 143 -8.90 -19.26 13.35
N SER A 144 -9.59 -18.80 12.30
CA SER A 144 -9.16 -17.68 11.45
C SER A 144 -8.99 -16.38 12.24
N MET A 145 -9.85 -16.12 13.22
CA MET A 145 -9.72 -14.99 14.15
C MET A 145 -8.50 -15.16 15.04
N SER A 146 -8.31 -16.35 15.59
CA SER A 146 -7.19 -16.65 16.49
C SER A 146 -5.84 -16.47 15.79
N ILE A 147 -5.68 -16.99 14.57
CA ILE A 147 -4.43 -16.84 13.82
C ILE A 147 -4.15 -15.37 13.46
N GLN A 148 -5.19 -14.57 13.23
CA GLN A 148 -5.02 -13.16 12.88
C GLN A 148 -4.75 -12.31 14.12
N ALA A 149 -5.42 -12.58 15.24
CA ALA A 149 -5.13 -11.93 16.52
C ALA A 149 -3.68 -12.13 16.97
N ASN A 150 -3.05 -13.25 16.61
CA ASN A 150 -1.64 -13.49 16.93
C ASN A 150 -0.70 -13.03 15.78
N GLY A 151 -0.94 -13.52 14.56
CA GLY A 151 -0.09 -13.28 13.39
C GLY A 151 -0.14 -11.85 12.87
N MET A 152 -1.32 -11.25 12.74
CA MET A 152 -1.45 -9.88 12.27
C MET A 152 -1.02 -8.87 13.33
N ILE A 153 -1.12 -9.20 14.63
CA ILE A 153 -0.50 -8.38 15.68
C ILE A 153 1.02 -8.48 15.63
N ALA A 154 1.59 -9.66 15.39
CA ALA A 154 3.02 -9.80 15.14
C ALA A 154 3.47 -8.97 13.91
N ALA A 155 2.72 -9.03 12.82
CA ALA A 155 3.00 -8.22 11.62
C ALA A 155 2.81 -6.72 11.88
N SER A 156 1.80 -6.33 12.66
CA SER A 156 1.54 -4.94 13.07
C SER A 156 2.70 -4.40 13.89
N PHE A 157 3.26 -5.19 14.80
CA PHE A 157 4.48 -4.83 15.51
C PHE A 157 5.61 -4.54 14.53
N SER A 158 5.82 -5.40 13.52
CA SER A 158 6.85 -5.16 12.51
C SER A 158 6.59 -3.89 11.69
N ILE A 159 5.34 -3.63 11.28
CA ILE A 159 4.91 -2.42 10.57
C ILE A 159 5.22 -1.16 11.40
N PHE A 160 4.86 -1.16 12.68
CA PHE A 160 5.11 -0.02 13.58
C PHE A 160 6.60 0.17 13.89
N PHE A 161 7.32 -0.92 14.18
CA PHE A 161 8.75 -0.87 14.50
C PHE A 161 9.58 -0.42 13.29
N MET A 162 9.11 -0.72 12.09
CA MET A 162 9.69 -0.23 10.84
C MET A 162 9.13 1.12 10.40
N GLU A 163 8.25 1.75 11.17
CA GLU A 163 7.71 3.08 10.88
C GLU A 163 7.15 3.20 9.45
N VAL A 164 6.53 2.13 8.96
CA VAL A 164 5.87 2.11 7.66
C VAL A 164 4.70 3.08 7.69
N HIS A 165 4.56 3.89 6.63
CA HIS A 165 3.45 4.82 6.51
C HIS A 165 2.10 4.07 6.56
N ILE A 166 1.24 4.48 7.49
CA ILE A 166 -0.13 4.00 7.65
C ILE A 166 -1.08 5.18 7.75
N GLU A 167 -2.33 4.99 7.34
CA GLU A 167 -3.35 6.01 7.51
C GLU A 167 -4.03 5.89 8.88
N ARG A 168 -3.46 6.57 9.87
CA ARG A 168 -3.87 6.53 11.28
C ARG A 168 -5.31 6.99 11.50
N HIS A 169 -5.75 8.01 10.76
CA HIS A 169 -7.10 8.53 10.94
C HIS A 169 -8.16 7.54 10.48
N ALA A 170 -7.91 6.89 9.33
CA ALA A 170 -8.79 5.84 8.85
C ALA A 170 -8.75 4.63 9.77
N LEU A 171 -7.58 4.28 10.31
CA LEU A 171 -7.41 3.15 11.22
C LEU A 171 -8.30 3.28 12.46
N LEU A 172 -8.29 4.44 13.13
CA LEU A 172 -9.07 4.63 14.36
C LEU A 172 -10.58 4.58 14.10
N ASP A 173 -11.07 5.36 13.13
CA ASP A 173 -12.51 5.42 12.85
C ASP A 173 -13.04 4.06 12.33
N SER A 174 -12.26 3.37 11.49
CA SER A 174 -12.65 2.04 10.99
C SER A 174 -12.55 0.95 12.05
N PHE A 175 -11.59 1.02 12.98
CA PHE A 175 -11.48 0.07 14.09
C PHE A 175 -12.69 0.17 15.03
N LEU A 176 -13.14 1.38 15.36
CA LEU A 176 -14.36 1.56 16.16
C LEU A 176 -15.58 0.97 15.46
N GLY A 177 -15.71 1.23 14.16
CA GLY A 177 -16.77 0.63 13.33
C GLY A 177 -16.68 -0.88 13.31
N ALA A 178 -15.50 -1.43 12.99
CA ALA A 178 -15.27 -2.88 12.86
C ALA A 178 -15.46 -3.63 14.17
N SER A 179 -15.08 -3.04 15.31
CA SER A 179 -15.32 -3.62 16.64
C SER A 179 -16.82 -3.73 16.93
N ALA A 180 -17.58 -2.64 16.71
CA ALA A 180 -19.03 -2.66 16.86
C ALA A 180 -19.70 -3.63 15.88
N GLY A 181 -19.21 -3.67 14.63
CA GLY A 181 -19.70 -4.55 13.58
C GLY A 181 -19.44 -6.02 13.86
N VAL A 182 -18.28 -6.38 14.41
CA VAL A 182 -17.95 -7.75 14.82
C VAL A 182 -18.89 -8.23 15.91
N ILE A 183 -19.10 -7.41 16.96
CA ILE A 183 -19.95 -7.79 18.08
C ILE A 183 -21.40 -7.95 17.59
N PHE A 184 -21.90 -6.97 16.84
CA PHE A 184 -23.22 -7.05 16.23
C PHE A 184 -23.37 -8.26 15.29
N GLY A 185 -22.35 -8.52 14.47
CA GLY A 185 -22.33 -9.65 13.55
C GLY A 185 -22.36 -11.00 14.26
N LEU A 186 -21.62 -11.14 15.37
CA LEU A 186 -21.57 -12.38 16.15
C LEU A 186 -22.91 -12.68 16.85
N GLU A 187 -23.53 -11.66 17.44
CA GLU A 187 -24.75 -11.84 18.23
C GLU A 187 -26.00 -11.94 17.33
N MET A 188 -26.08 -11.14 16.26
CA MET A 188 -27.32 -10.97 15.50
C MET A 188 -27.28 -11.64 14.11
N VAL A 189 -26.12 -11.71 13.46
CA VAL A 189 -26.02 -12.17 12.06
C VAL A 189 -25.58 -13.63 11.98
N ASP A 190 -24.51 -13.99 12.68
CA ASP A 190 -23.93 -15.33 12.66
C ASP A 190 -24.93 -16.45 13.03
N PRO A 191 -25.81 -16.29 14.04
CA PRO A 191 -26.79 -17.32 14.40
C PRO A 191 -27.88 -17.54 13.35
N VAL A 192 -28.15 -16.54 12.51
CA VAL A 192 -29.18 -16.60 11.45
C VAL A 192 -28.65 -17.30 10.20
N LEU A 193 -27.33 -17.34 10.02
CA LEU A 193 -26.70 -17.92 8.83
C LEU A 193 -26.54 -19.44 8.97
N THR A 194 -27.05 -20.18 8.00
CA THR A 194 -26.78 -21.61 7.90
C THR A 194 -25.31 -21.88 7.54
N PRO A 195 -24.73 -23.05 7.88
CA PRO A 195 -23.35 -23.38 7.54
C PRO A 195 -23.03 -23.25 6.04
N SER A 196 -23.96 -23.66 5.17
CA SER A 196 -23.79 -23.52 3.71
C SER A 196 -23.78 -22.05 3.27
N MET A 197 -24.60 -21.20 3.90
CA MET A 197 -24.59 -19.75 3.64
C MET A 197 -23.30 -19.10 4.10
N LYS A 198 -22.71 -19.51 5.24
CA LYS A 198 -21.41 -19.00 5.71
C LYS A 198 -20.29 -19.37 4.72
N LYS A 199 -20.24 -20.63 4.27
CA LYS A 199 -19.24 -21.10 3.28
C LYS A 199 -19.37 -20.35 1.95
N MET A 200 -20.59 -20.28 1.38
CA MET A 200 -20.80 -19.59 0.11
C MET A 200 -20.62 -18.08 0.23
N GLY A 201 -21.08 -17.47 1.33
CA GLY A 201 -20.92 -16.05 1.61
C GLY A 201 -19.45 -15.63 1.70
N PHE A 202 -18.63 -16.39 2.43
CA PHE A 202 -17.19 -16.18 2.49
C PHE A 202 -16.60 -16.11 1.08
N VAL A 203 -16.84 -17.16 0.29
CA VAL A 203 -16.17 -17.32 -0.99
C VAL A 203 -16.67 -16.31 -2.03
N SER A 204 -17.96 -15.96 -2.00
CA SER A 204 -18.54 -14.89 -2.83
C SER A 204 -17.95 -13.52 -2.50
N ILE A 205 -17.80 -13.16 -1.23
CA ILE A 205 -17.24 -11.86 -0.81
C ILE A 205 -15.75 -11.76 -1.20
N PHE A 206 -14.98 -12.82 -0.96
CA PHE A 206 -13.56 -12.86 -1.28
C PHE A 206 -13.31 -12.86 -2.78
N PHE A 207 -14.13 -13.56 -3.56
CA PHE A 207 -14.09 -13.45 -5.01
C PHE A 207 -14.49 -12.05 -5.50
N ALA A 208 -15.48 -11.42 -4.86
CA ALA A 208 -15.84 -10.03 -5.13
C ALA A 208 -14.68 -9.06 -4.87
N PHE A 209 -13.92 -9.29 -3.79
CA PHE A 209 -12.72 -8.53 -3.50
C PHE A 209 -11.61 -8.74 -4.54
N ALA A 210 -11.45 -9.95 -5.09
CA ALA A 210 -10.53 -10.21 -6.18
C ALA A 210 -10.82 -9.27 -7.39
N PHE A 211 -12.09 -9.01 -7.68
CA PHE A 211 -12.47 -8.06 -8.73
C PHE A 211 -12.10 -6.60 -8.40
N THR A 212 -12.09 -6.20 -7.14
CA THR A 212 -11.56 -4.88 -6.73
C THR A 212 -10.10 -4.71 -7.14
N LEU A 213 -9.26 -5.70 -6.86
CA LEU A 213 -7.86 -5.69 -7.29
C LEU A 213 -7.76 -5.67 -8.83
N PHE A 214 -8.67 -6.34 -9.55
CA PHE A 214 -8.72 -6.28 -11.00
C PHE A 214 -8.99 -4.87 -11.51
N LEU A 215 -9.98 -4.17 -10.95
CA LEU A 215 -10.29 -2.77 -11.30
C LEU A 215 -9.08 -1.84 -11.05
N ILE A 216 -8.40 -2.00 -9.92
CA ILE A 216 -7.22 -1.21 -9.58
C ILE A 216 -6.09 -1.45 -10.59
N ASN A 217 -5.82 -2.71 -10.91
CA ASN A 217 -4.76 -3.09 -11.83
C ASN A 217 -5.06 -2.69 -13.28
N TRP A 218 -6.33 -2.65 -13.69
CA TRP A 218 -6.70 -2.18 -15.02
C TRP A 218 -6.34 -0.70 -15.23
N ASN A 219 -6.51 0.16 -14.22
CA ASN A 219 -6.27 1.59 -14.33
C ASN A 219 -4.86 2.04 -13.87
N HIS A 220 -3.82 1.58 -14.57
CA HIS A 220 -2.42 1.83 -14.21
C HIS A 220 -1.98 3.30 -14.12
N LYS A 221 -2.72 4.26 -14.70
CA LYS A 221 -2.38 5.70 -14.74
C LYS A 221 -3.01 6.53 -13.63
N ARG A 222 -3.65 5.88 -12.66
CA ARG A 222 -4.29 6.52 -11.52
C ARG A 222 -3.29 7.35 -10.69
N LYS A 223 -3.69 8.58 -10.35
CA LYS A 223 -3.02 9.36 -9.29
C LYS A 223 -3.37 8.78 -7.93
N THR A 224 -2.35 8.33 -7.21
CA THR A 224 -2.47 7.79 -5.85
C THR A 224 -1.88 8.76 -4.84
N PHE A 225 -2.41 8.74 -3.62
CA PHE A 225 -1.97 9.58 -2.51
C PHE A 225 -1.45 8.72 -1.36
N ASN A 226 -0.57 9.28 -0.54
CA ASN A 226 -0.03 8.59 0.64
C ASN A 226 -0.90 8.78 1.91
N SER A 227 -1.90 9.66 1.85
CA SER A 227 -2.88 9.89 2.93
C SER A 227 -4.20 10.36 2.31
N ILE A 228 -5.29 10.27 3.08
CA ILE A 228 -6.61 10.70 2.63
C ILE A 228 -6.61 12.22 2.41
N PRO A 229 -6.87 12.72 1.19
CA PRO A 229 -6.96 14.16 0.95
C PRO A 229 -8.15 14.75 1.69
N ASP A 230 -7.95 15.82 2.46
CA ASP A 230 -8.97 16.57 3.22
C ASP A 230 -9.99 15.67 3.96
N LEU A 231 -9.65 15.23 5.17
CA LEU A 231 -10.50 14.38 5.99
C LEU A 231 -11.68 15.17 6.58
N THR A 232 -12.80 15.20 5.87
CA THR A 232 -14.05 15.81 6.34
C THR A 232 -14.83 14.85 7.27
N PRO A 233 -15.69 15.37 8.17
CA PRO A 233 -16.50 14.54 9.07
C PRO A 233 -17.36 13.48 8.35
N TRP A 234 -17.90 13.81 7.18
CA TRP A 234 -18.62 12.86 6.32
C TRP A 234 -17.74 11.67 5.91
N LYS A 235 -16.47 11.91 5.55
CA LYS A 235 -15.53 10.84 5.20
C LYS A 235 -15.20 9.97 6.40
N ARG A 236 -15.06 10.56 7.60
CA ARG A 236 -14.85 9.82 8.85
C ARG A 236 -16.03 8.90 9.15
N TRP A 237 -17.25 9.40 8.99
CA TRP A 237 -18.47 8.60 9.12
C TRP A 237 -18.54 7.48 8.10
N LEU A 238 -18.17 7.74 6.83
CA LEU A 238 -18.09 6.71 5.80
C LEU A 238 -17.08 5.60 6.16
N ILE A 239 -15.90 5.98 6.67
CA ILE A 239 -14.89 5.02 7.14
C ILE A 239 -15.43 4.17 8.29
N PHE A 240 -16.13 4.77 9.25
CA PHE A 240 -16.78 4.06 10.34
C PHE A 240 -17.81 3.04 9.83
N VAL A 241 -18.68 3.43 8.89
CA VAL A 241 -19.70 2.54 8.31
C VAL A 241 -19.07 1.37 7.56
N PHE A 242 -18.03 1.61 6.76
CA PHE A 242 -17.31 0.53 6.08
C PHE A 242 -16.57 -0.38 7.05
N GLY A 243 -16.00 0.19 8.12
CA GLY A 243 -15.48 -0.58 9.25
C GLY A 243 -16.56 -1.49 9.83
N PHE A 244 -17.74 -0.95 10.14
CA PHE A 244 -18.87 -1.71 10.68
C PHE A 244 -19.30 -2.85 9.76
N VAL A 245 -19.53 -2.59 8.47
CA VAL A 245 -19.88 -3.63 7.49
C VAL A 245 -18.78 -4.70 7.39
N GLY A 246 -17.52 -4.28 7.33
CA GLY A 246 -16.39 -5.20 7.34
C GLY A 246 -16.31 -6.04 8.61
N GLY A 247 -16.64 -5.45 9.77
CA GLY A 247 -16.75 -6.15 11.05
C GLY A 247 -17.86 -7.21 11.04
N VAL A 248 -19.03 -6.90 10.47
CA VAL A 248 -20.13 -7.86 10.31
C VAL A 248 -19.70 -9.04 9.44
N PHE A 249 -18.98 -8.78 8.34
CA PHE A 249 -18.42 -9.87 7.54
C PHE A 249 -17.44 -10.71 8.34
N THR A 250 -16.50 -10.05 9.01
CA THR A 250 -15.50 -10.67 9.88
C THR A 250 -16.18 -11.62 10.89
N ALA A 251 -17.31 -11.24 11.47
CA ALA A 251 -18.03 -12.06 12.46
C ALA A 251 -18.47 -13.46 12.00
N PHE A 252 -18.76 -13.71 10.72
CA PHE A 252 -19.13 -15.06 10.26
C PHE A 252 -18.04 -15.72 9.40
N SER A 253 -17.20 -14.92 8.74
CA SER A 253 -16.17 -15.39 7.81
C SER A 253 -14.80 -15.56 8.47
N GLY A 254 -14.59 -14.96 9.63
CA GLY A 254 -13.27 -14.86 10.27
C GLY A 254 -12.36 -13.80 9.65
N SER A 255 -12.77 -13.11 8.57
CA SER A 255 -12.02 -12.04 7.92
C SER A 255 -12.88 -11.19 6.98
N GLY A 256 -12.75 -9.87 7.02
CA GLY A 256 -13.63 -8.97 6.26
C GLY A 256 -13.33 -7.48 6.43
N ALA A 257 -12.89 -7.07 7.61
CA ALA A 257 -12.59 -5.67 7.91
C ALA A 257 -11.42 -5.15 7.06
N ASP A 258 -10.40 -5.97 6.84
CA ASP A 258 -9.28 -5.70 5.95
C ASP A 258 -9.72 -5.44 4.51
N ILE A 259 -10.45 -6.38 3.90
CA ILE A 259 -10.84 -6.28 2.49
C ILE A 259 -11.79 -5.10 2.25
N CYS A 260 -12.70 -4.82 3.19
CA CYS A 260 -13.62 -3.69 3.09
C CYS A 260 -12.87 -2.36 3.18
N MET A 261 -11.97 -2.21 4.15
CA MET A 261 -11.21 -0.98 4.32
C MET A 261 -10.13 -0.80 3.25
N PHE A 262 -9.46 -1.86 2.85
CA PHE A 262 -8.55 -1.83 1.71
C PHE A 262 -9.28 -1.34 0.46
N SER A 263 -10.45 -1.90 0.16
CA SER A 263 -11.27 -1.47 -0.98
C SER A 263 -11.69 -0.01 -0.87
N LEU A 264 -12.12 0.47 0.30
CA LEU A 264 -12.47 1.88 0.48
C LEU A 264 -11.26 2.81 0.25
N LEU A 265 -10.13 2.53 0.90
CA LEU A 265 -8.91 3.33 0.78
C LEU A 265 -8.40 3.35 -0.66
N THR A 266 -8.36 2.19 -1.30
CA THR A 266 -7.78 2.00 -2.62
C THR A 266 -8.75 2.17 -3.76
N LEU A 267 -10.06 2.35 -3.60
CA LEU A 267 -10.96 2.65 -4.73
C LEU A 267 -11.58 4.04 -4.58
N PHE A 268 -12.03 4.40 -3.36
CA PHE A 268 -12.72 5.66 -3.12
C PHE A 268 -11.78 6.81 -2.78
N PHE A 269 -10.79 6.59 -1.90
CA PHE A 269 -9.86 7.65 -1.47
C PHE A 269 -8.60 7.75 -2.31
N ASN A 270 -8.37 6.83 -3.23
CA ASN A 270 -7.15 6.78 -4.04
C ASN A 270 -5.85 6.76 -3.24
N VAL A 271 -5.90 6.15 -2.04
CA VAL A 271 -4.69 5.85 -1.28
C VAL A 271 -3.90 4.76 -2.00
N SER A 272 -2.57 4.89 -1.99
CA SER A 272 -1.67 3.93 -2.60
C SER A 272 -1.78 2.56 -1.91
N GLU A 273 -1.66 1.48 -2.69
CA GLU A 273 -1.64 0.11 -2.16
C GLU A 273 -0.53 -0.08 -1.12
N LYS A 274 0.59 0.63 -1.27
CA LYS A 274 1.73 0.65 -0.34
C LYS A 274 1.35 1.08 1.08
N VAL A 275 0.41 2.01 1.22
CA VAL A 275 -0.08 2.51 2.53
C VAL A 275 -1.36 1.78 2.95
N ALA A 276 -2.23 1.44 2.00
CA ALA A 276 -3.51 0.79 2.31
C ALA A 276 -3.34 -0.65 2.82
N THR A 277 -2.41 -1.43 2.27
CA THR A 277 -2.14 -2.80 2.73
C THR A 277 -1.71 -2.84 4.21
N PRO A 278 -0.64 -2.16 4.65
CA PRO A 278 -0.26 -2.18 6.07
C PRO A 278 -1.36 -1.59 6.97
N THR A 279 -2.11 -0.57 6.51
CA THR A 279 -3.25 -0.03 7.27
C THR A 279 -4.33 -1.11 7.49
N SER A 280 -4.66 -1.90 6.46
CA SER A 280 -5.65 -2.99 6.56
C SER A 280 -5.17 -4.16 7.42
N VAL A 281 -3.88 -4.51 7.36
CA VAL A 281 -3.28 -5.56 8.20
C VAL A 281 -3.38 -5.19 9.68
N VAL A 282 -3.04 -3.94 10.01
CA VAL A 282 -3.13 -3.43 11.39
C VAL A 282 -4.58 -3.41 11.87
N LEU A 283 -5.50 -2.92 11.05
CA LEU A 283 -6.93 -2.93 11.37
C LEU A 283 -7.43 -4.35 11.66
N MET A 284 -7.06 -5.32 10.83
CA MET A 284 -7.51 -6.69 10.97
C MET A 284 -6.92 -7.37 12.19
N GLY A 285 -5.65 -7.11 12.53
CA GLY A 285 -5.05 -7.60 13.77
C GLY A 285 -5.82 -7.15 15.00
N PHE A 286 -6.09 -5.85 15.13
CA PHE A 286 -6.85 -5.33 16.27
C PHE A 286 -8.31 -5.79 16.28
N THR A 287 -8.98 -5.82 15.13
CA THR A 287 -10.37 -6.30 15.03
C THR A 287 -10.47 -7.78 15.42
N SER A 288 -9.48 -8.59 15.03
CA SER A 288 -9.41 -10.01 15.40
C SER A 288 -9.18 -10.21 16.88
N VAL A 289 -8.38 -9.36 17.54
CA VAL A 289 -8.22 -9.39 19.01
C VAL A 289 -9.54 -9.12 19.72
N VAL A 290 -10.31 -8.13 19.24
CA VAL A 290 -11.66 -7.84 19.79
C VAL A 290 -12.59 -9.04 19.60
N CYS A 291 -12.64 -9.61 18.39
CA CYS A 291 -13.49 -10.77 18.09
C CYS A 291 -13.10 -11.99 18.93
N TRP A 292 -11.81 -12.32 18.96
CA TRP A 292 -11.28 -13.43 19.72
C TRP A 292 -11.52 -13.23 21.22
N GLY A 293 -11.30 -12.01 21.74
CA GLY A 293 -11.58 -11.68 23.14
C GLY A 293 -13.08 -11.82 23.47
N TRP A 294 -13.97 -11.38 22.58
CA TRP A 294 -15.40 -11.58 22.76
C TRP A 294 -15.78 -13.06 22.81
N ARG A 295 -15.31 -13.86 21.85
CA ARG A 295 -15.63 -15.30 21.75
C ARG A 295 -14.99 -16.13 22.86
N ALA A 296 -13.73 -15.84 23.22
CA ALA A 296 -12.96 -16.60 24.19
C ALA A 296 -13.31 -16.23 25.64
N LEU A 297 -13.51 -14.93 25.94
CA LEU A 297 -13.64 -14.44 27.30
C LEU A 297 -15.07 -14.10 27.70
N VAL A 298 -15.86 -13.53 26.78
CA VAL A 298 -17.22 -13.03 27.07
C VAL A 298 -18.25 -14.13 26.85
N THR A 299 -18.37 -14.66 25.63
CA THR A 299 -19.34 -15.72 25.34
C THR A 299 -18.85 -17.09 25.78
N GLN A 300 -17.53 -17.31 25.80
CA GLN A 300 -16.90 -18.59 26.14
C GLN A 300 -17.33 -19.76 25.24
N GLU A 301 -17.70 -19.45 24.00
CA GLU A 301 -18.25 -20.42 23.05
C GLU A 301 -17.25 -20.89 21.99
N MET A 302 -15.95 -20.64 22.18
CA MET A 302 -14.93 -21.11 21.23
C MET A 302 -14.84 -22.64 21.24
N PRO A 303 -15.03 -23.32 20.09
CA PRO A 303 -14.87 -24.76 19.99
C PRO A 303 -13.46 -25.21 20.40
N GLN A 304 -13.36 -26.35 21.09
CA GLN A 304 -12.07 -26.91 21.51
C GLN A 304 -11.13 -27.16 20.31
N GLU A 305 -11.67 -27.65 19.20
CA GLU A 305 -10.90 -27.88 17.96
C GLU A 305 -10.21 -26.61 17.46
N SER A 306 -10.82 -25.44 17.62
CA SER A 306 -10.21 -24.17 17.23
C SER A 306 -8.94 -23.88 18.03
N TRP A 307 -8.91 -24.25 19.32
CA TRP A 307 -7.72 -24.10 20.16
C TRP A 307 -6.61 -25.06 19.77
N GLU A 308 -6.97 -26.30 19.45
CA GLU A 308 -6.01 -27.32 18.99
C GLU A 308 -5.38 -26.91 17.64
N TYR A 309 -6.19 -26.43 16.69
CA TYR A 309 -5.68 -25.88 15.45
C TYR A 309 -4.79 -24.66 15.67
N LEU A 310 -5.16 -23.75 16.59
CA LEU A 310 -4.33 -22.60 16.93
C LEU A 310 -2.95 -23.04 17.44
N LEU A 311 -2.88 -23.99 18.37
CA LEU A 311 -1.62 -24.50 18.91
C LEU A 311 -0.74 -25.11 17.81
N ALA A 312 -1.34 -25.82 16.85
CA ALA A 312 -0.60 -26.41 15.74
C ALA A 312 0.03 -25.37 14.80
N VAL A 313 -0.60 -24.21 14.62
CA VAL A 313 -0.16 -23.20 13.63
C VAL A 313 0.53 -21.98 14.22
N LEU A 314 0.30 -21.67 15.51
CA LEU A 314 0.81 -20.48 16.17
C LEU A 314 2.31 -20.22 15.94
N PRO A 315 3.23 -21.19 16.15
CA PRO A 315 4.67 -20.93 15.95
C PRO A 315 5.02 -20.55 14.50
N ILE A 316 4.24 -21.02 13.53
CA ILE A 316 4.45 -20.74 12.11
C ILE A 316 3.92 -19.36 11.76
N VAL A 317 2.70 -19.05 12.18
CA VAL A 317 1.98 -17.84 11.78
C VAL A 317 2.66 -16.57 12.31
N VAL A 318 3.18 -16.59 13.54
CA VAL A 318 3.84 -15.44 14.18
C VAL A 318 5.19 -15.09 13.54
N ILE A 319 5.77 -16.00 12.75
CA ILE A 319 6.96 -15.73 11.93
C ILE A 319 6.52 -15.37 10.51
N GLY A 320 5.66 -16.20 9.91
CA GLY A 320 5.30 -16.09 8.51
C GLY A 320 4.55 -14.81 8.16
N ALA A 321 3.67 -14.30 9.04
CA ALA A 321 2.96 -13.04 8.79
C ALA A 321 3.89 -11.82 8.76
N PRO A 322 4.77 -11.59 9.77
CA PRO A 322 5.82 -10.57 9.70
C PRO A 322 6.74 -10.71 8.48
N VAL A 323 7.19 -11.93 8.17
CA VAL A 323 8.04 -12.21 7.00
C VAL A 323 7.29 -11.88 5.71
N GLY A 324 6.01 -12.22 5.61
CA GLY A 324 5.14 -11.88 4.49
C GLY A 324 5.02 -10.36 4.30
N ALA A 325 4.78 -9.62 5.37
CA ALA A 325 4.72 -8.15 5.34
C ALA A 325 6.03 -7.54 4.81
N LEU A 326 7.17 -8.14 5.18
CA LEU A 326 8.48 -7.72 4.68
C LEU A 326 8.71 -8.06 3.21
N ILE A 327 8.35 -9.27 2.80
CA ILE A 327 8.51 -9.76 1.44
C ILE A 327 7.58 -9.03 0.48
N GLY A 328 6.39 -8.61 0.94
CA GLY A 328 5.41 -7.90 0.12
C GLY A 328 5.95 -6.64 -0.56
N THR A 329 6.94 -5.96 0.01
CA THR A 329 7.59 -4.80 -0.63
C THR A 329 8.46 -5.17 -1.84
N HIS A 330 8.93 -6.42 -1.91
CA HIS A 330 9.80 -6.95 -2.96
C HIS A 330 9.00 -7.58 -4.11
N PHE A 331 7.74 -7.92 -3.87
CA PHE A 331 6.89 -8.51 -4.89
C PHE A 331 6.22 -7.41 -5.71
N HIS A 332 6.25 -7.58 -7.03
CA HIS A 332 5.49 -6.70 -7.91
C HIS A 332 3.98 -6.84 -7.61
N ARG A 333 3.24 -5.73 -7.57
CA ARG A 333 1.79 -5.72 -7.23
C ARG A 333 0.95 -6.72 -8.04
N LEU A 334 1.35 -6.97 -9.28
CA LEU A 334 0.67 -7.93 -10.16
C LEU A 334 0.84 -9.38 -9.70
N VAL A 335 1.97 -9.74 -9.08
CA VAL A 335 2.18 -11.08 -8.52
C VAL A 335 1.28 -11.27 -7.32
N LEU A 336 1.23 -10.28 -6.42
CA LEU A 336 0.34 -10.28 -5.26
C LEU A 336 -1.13 -10.42 -5.69
N ALA A 337 -1.56 -9.63 -6.68
CA ALA A 337 -2.90 -9.70 -7.22
C ALA A 337 -3.19 -11.06 -7.88
N ALA A 338 -2.23 -11.63 -8.64
CA ALA A 338 -2.37 -12.94 -9.25
C ALA A 338 -2.54 -14.05 -8.21
N CYS A 339 -1.79 -14.02 -7.11
CA CYS A 339 -1.97 -14.96 -5.99
C CYS A 339 -3.41 -14.88 -5.43
N VAL A 340 -3.91 -13.67 -5.21
CA VAL A 340 -5.27 -13.45 -4.70
C VAL A 340 -6.32 -13.92 -5.71
N TYR A 341 -6.12 -13.69 -7.01
CA TYR A 341 -7.04 -14.18 -8.05
C TYR A 341 -7.11 -15.68 -8.08
N ILE A 342 -5.96 -16.36 -8.06
CA ILE A 342 -5.88 -17.82 -8.10
C ILE A 342 -6.55 -18.41 -6.85
N LEU A 343 -6.19 -17.94 -5.66
CA LEU A 343 -6.74 -18.45 -4.40
C LEU A 343 -8.26 -18.29 -4.33
N ASN A 344 -8.78 -17.12 -4.67
CA ASN A 344 -10.22 -16.85 -4.62
C ASN A 344 -10.99 -17.61 -5.70
N THR A 345 -10.42 -17.75 -6.90
CA THR A 345 -11.05 -18.52 -7.98
C THR A 345 -11.10 -20.01 -7.65
N LEU A 346 -10.00 -20.57 -7.13
CA LEU A 346 -9.95 -21.97 -6.68
C LEU A 346 -10.93 -22.22 -5.53
N SER A 347 -11.01 -21.29 -4.57
CA SER A 347 -11.98 -21.38 -3.47
C SER A 347 -13.42 -21.32 -3.97
N LEU A 348 -13.73 -20.47 -4.96
CA LEU A 348 -15.04 -20.37 -5.60
C LEU A 348 -15.42 -21.68 -6.29
N ILE A 349 -14.57 -22.17 -7.18
CA ILE A 349 -14.80 -23.45 -7.88
C ILE A 349 -14.96 -24.58 -6.87
N GLY A 350 -14.06 -24.65 -5.87
CA GLY A 350 -14.13 -25.65 -4.80
C GLY A 350 -15.45 -25.60 -4.02
N ALA A 351 -15.92 -24.40 -3.67
CA ALA A 351 -17.18 -24.25 -2.94
C ALA A 351 -18.41 -24.67 -3.77
N PHE A 352 -18.47 -24.29 -5.06
CA PHE A 352 -19.56 -24.69 -5.94
C PHE A 352 -19.60 -26.21 -6.21
N VAL A 353 -18.45 -26.88 -6.20
CA VAL A 353 -18.35 -28.32 -6.40
C VAL A 353 -18.64 -29.11 -5.13
N ILE A 354 -18.13 -28.66 -3.97
CA ILE A 354 -18.15 -29.43 -2.71
C ILE A 354 -19.42 -29.15 -1.90
N VAL A 355 -19.89 -27.90 -1.86
CA VAL A 355 -21.05 -27.53 -1.04
C VAL A 355 -22.33 -27.93 -1.78
N PRO A 356 -23.26 -28.67 -1.15
CA PRO A 356 -24.54 -29.02 -1.75
C PRO A 356 -25.30 -27.77 -2.19
N GLN A 357 -25.48 -27.60 -3.50
CA GLN A 357 -26.11 -26.41 -4.06
C GLN A 357 -27.63 -26.58 -4.11
N THR A 358 -28.35 -25.69 -3.46
CA THR A 358 -29.77 -25.45 -3.77
C THR A 358 -29.88 -24.28 -4.76
N PRO A 359 -30.90 -24.23 -5.62
CA PRO A 359 -31.09 -23.12 -6.56
C PRO A 359 -31.14 -21.75 -5.86
N ALA A 360 -31.71 -21.70 -4.65
CA ALA A 360 -31.74 -20.49 -3.82
C ALA A 360 -30.35 -20.08 -3.32
N LEU A 361 -29.53 -21.03 -2.87
CA LEU A 361 -28.17 -20.75 -2.40
C LEU A 361 -27.25 -20.31 -3.55
N ALA A 362 -27.32 -21.00 -4.69
CA ALA A 362 -26.55 -20.64 -5.89
C ALA A 362 -27.01 -19.29 -6.48
N GLY A 363 -28.31 -19.05 -6.55
CA GLY A 363 -28.86 -17.76 -6.98
C GLY A 363 -28.45 -16.62 -6.03
N GLY A 364 -28.49 -16.88 -4.71
CA GLY A 364 -28.06 -15.93 -3.69
C GLY A 364 -26.57 -15.60 -3.75
N SER A 365 -25.71 -16.60 -3.96
CA SER A 365 -24.25 -16.38 -4.07
C SER A 365 -23.88 -15.60 -5.33
N VAL A 366 -24.46 -15.95 -6.48
CA VAL A 366 -24.28 -15.19 -7.73
C VAL A 366 -24.83 -13.77 -7.60
N GLY A 367 -26.02 -13.62 -7.01
CA GLY A 367 -26.63 -12.31 -6.74
C GLY A 367 -25.75 -11.44 -5.85
N ALA A 368 -25.18 -12.00 -4.77
CA ALA A 368 -24.25 -11.31 -3.89
C ALA A 368 -22.97 -10.88 -4.62
N MET A 369 -22.39 -11.74 -5.45
CA MET A 369 -21.20 -11.40 -6.25
C MET A 369 -21.48 -10.26 -7.23
N VAL A 370 -22.57 -10.34 -7.99
CA VAL A 370 -22.97 -9.30 -8.95
C VAL A 370 -23.26 -7.98 -8.22
N GLY A 371 -23.97 -8.04 -7.09
CA GLY A 371 -24.23 -6.87 -6.26
C GLY A 371 -22.95 -6.20 -5.78
N MET A 372 -21.98 -7.00 -5.28
CA MET A 372 -20.68 -6.49 -4.85
C MET A 372 -19.83 -5.94 -6.00
N PHE A 373 -19.87 -6.55 -7.19
CA PHE A 373 -19.20 -6.02 -8.37
C PHE A 373 -19.76 -4.65 -8.77
N ILE A 374 -21.10 -4.52 -8.83
CA ILE A 374 -21.76 -3.24 -9.12
C ILE A 374 -21.36 -2.20 -8.06
N PHE A 375 -21.39 -2.59 -6.78
CA PHE A 375 -20.97 -1.73 -5.68
C PHE A 375 -19.54 -1.24 -5.84
N TYR A 376 -18.57 -2.12 -6.12
CA TYR A 376 -17.17 -1.73 -6.32
C TYR A 376 -16.98 -0.85 -7.55
N ILE A 377 -17.72 -1.07 -8.64
CA ILE A 377 -17.72 -0.20 -9.82
C ILE A 377 -18.23 1.20 -9.47
N ILE A 378 -19.33 1.29 -8.71
CA ILE A 378 -19.88 2.58 -8.26
C ILE A 378 -18.86 3.29 -7.37
N LEU A 379 -18.28 2.57 -6.42
CA LEU A 379 -17.30 3.10 -5.47
C LEU A 379 -16.04 3.61 -6.18
N PHE A 380 -15.56 2.88 -7.19
CA PHE A 380 -14.47 3.30 -8.06
C PHE A 380 -14.80 4.58 -8.84
N LYS A 381 -15.97 4.64 -9.50
CA LYS A 381 -16.41 5.83 -10.26
C LYS A 381 -16.59 7.05 -9.37
N LEU A 382 -17.10 6.87 -8.14
CA LEU A 382 -17.21 7.94 -7.16
C LEU A 382 -15.84 8.45 -6.72
N GLY A 383 -14.89 7.53 -6.50
CA GLY A 383 -13.50 7.87 -6.19
C GLY A 383 -12.83 8.71 -7.29
N GLU A 384 -12.99 8.33 -8.55
CA GLU A 384 -12.47 9.10 -9.69
C GLU A 384 -13.06 10.53 -9.73
N ARG A 385 -14.39 10.66 -9.60
CA ARG A 385 -15.06 11.97 -9.59
C ARG A 385 -14.59 12.85 -8.44
N MET A 386 -14.38 12.29 -7.25
CA MET A 386 -13.83 13.05 -6.13
C MET A 386 -12.40 13.49 -6.41
N ASN A 387 -11.56 12.59 -6.90
CA ASN A 387 -10.16 12.90 -7.18
C ASN A 387 -10.02 14.00 -8.24
N ASP A 388 -10.87 13.99 -9.28
CA ASP A 388 -10.90 15.05 -10.28
C ASP A 388 -11.28 16.41 -9.69
N LYS A 389 -12.25 16.43 -8.75
CA LYS A 389 -12.58 17.66 -8.01
C LYS A 389 -11.42 18.13 -7.16
N TYR A 390 -10.76 17.23 -6.42
CA TYR A 390 -9.57 17.56 -5.62
C TYR A 390 -8.42 18.08 -6.49
N ALA A 391 -8.14 17.45 -7.62
CA ALA A 391 -7.11 17.88 -8.55
C ALA A 391 -7.39 19.27 -9.13
N LYS A 392 -8.67 19.64 -9.35
CA LYS A 392 -9.06 20.99 -9.75
C LYS A 392 -8.83 22.00 -8.62
N ILE A 393 -9.28 21.70 -7.40
CA ILE A 393 -9.08 22.56 -6.23
C ILE A 393 -7.59 22.81 -5.96
N ILE A 394 -6.74 21.78 -6.05
CA ILE A 394 -5.29 21.92 -5.85
C ILE A 394 -4.69 22.81 -6.94
N LYS A 395 -5.07 22.61 -8.21
CA LYS A 395 -4.61 23.47 -9.31
C LYS A 395 -5.05 24.92 -9.11
N GLU A 396 -6.26 25.16 -8.63
CA GLU A 396 -6.76 26.50 -8.33
C GLU A 396 -6.01 27.15 -7.15
N LYS A 397 -5.74 26.40 -6.07
CA LYS A 397 -4.92 26.88 -4.95
C LYS A 397 -3.48 27.18 -5.39
N GLN A 398 -2.86 26.32 -6.18
CA GLN A 398 -1.52 26.57 -6.73
C GLN A 398 -1.50 27.80 -7.62
N LYS A 399 -2.52 27.99 -8.46
CA LYS A 399 -2.66 29.18 -9.29
C LYS A 399 -2.81 30.45 -8.45
N LYS A 400 -3.64 30.41 -7.39
CA LYS A 400 -3.81 31.53 -6.45
C LYS A 400 -2.54 31.84 -5.66
N ASN A 401 -1.82 30.83 -5.16
CA ASN A 401 -0.57 31.05 -4.44
C ASN A 401 0.49 31.67 -5.35
N VAL A 402 0.57 31.24 -6.61
CA VAL A 402 1.47 31.87 -7.61
C VAL A 402 1.01 33.28 -7.95
N GLU A 403 -0.30 33.54 -8.08
CA GLU A 403 -0.83 34.90 -8.27
C GLU A 403 -0.56 35.81 -7.06
N GLU A 404 -0.72 35.33 -5.82
CA GLU A 404 -0.39 36.06 -4.60
C GLU A 404 1.12 36.29 -4.46
N GLU A 405 1.97 35.30 -4.76
CA GLU A 405 3.43 35.44 -4.75
C GLU A 405 3.90 36.46 -5.80
N ILE A 406 3.32 36.45 -7.00
CA ILE A 406 3.57 37.48 -8.03
C ILE A 406 3.08 38.86 -7.56
N VAL A 407 1.93 38.97 -6.89
CA VAL A 407 1.43 40.26 -6.38
C VAL A 407 2.34 40.80 -5.27
N VAL A 408 2.82 39.95 -4.37
CA VAL A 408 3.78 40.33 -3.33
C VAL A 408 5.15 40.70 -3.91
N GLU A 409 5.60 40.03 -4.97
CA GLU A 409 6.87 40.34 -5.65
C GLU A 409 6.80 41.58 -6.56
N VAL A 410 5.59 41.99 -6.98
CA VAL A 410 5.36 43.19 -7.80
C VAL A 410 5.02 44.43 -6.97
N ASP A 411 4.56 44.27 -5.73
CA ASP A 411 4.10 45.38 -4.88
C ASP A 411 4.99 45.55 -3.63
N GLN A 412 6.24 45.99 -3.85
CA GLN A 412 7.02 46.88 -2.98
C GLN A 412 8.42 47.11 -3.60
N ASP A 413 8.84 48.37 -3.68
CA ASP A 413 10.21 48.86 -3.95
C ASP A 413 10.66 49.36 -5.34
N TYR A 414 9.78 49.52 -6.35
CA TYR A 414 10.22 50.11 -7.65
C TYR A 414 9.43 51.30 -8.23
N VAL A 415 8.56 51.97 -7.45
CA VAL A 415 7.80 53.15 -7.97
C VAL A 415 8.12 54.46 -7.23
N LYS A 416 9.09 54.51 -6.32
CA LYS A 416 9.51 55.79 -5.69
C LYS A 416 11.02 55.90 -5.54
N LYS A 417 11.73 56.18 -6.64
CA LYS A 417 12.99 56.93 -6.65
C LYS A 417 13.46 57.25 -8.09
N GLU A 418 12.58 57.84 -8.89
CA GLU A 418 13.01 58.66 -10.03
C GLU A 418 12.77 60.12 -9.67
N GLU A 419 13.63 60.67 -8.82
CA GLU A 419 13.85 62.11 -8.72
C GLU A 419 15.08 62.32 -7.82
N HIS A 420 16.08 63.01 -8.37
CA HIS A 420 17.39 63.33 -7.78
C HIS A 420 18.47 62.25 -7.82
N LEU A 421 19.27 62.31 -8.89
CA LEU A 421 20.75 62.38 -8.79
C LEU A 421 21.33 62.82 -10.14
N THR A 422 21.56 64.12 -10.22
CA THR A 422 22.43 64.78 -11.20
C THR A 422 23.90 64.59 -10.80
N GLU A 423 24.76 64.43 -11.82
CA GLU A 423 26.23 64.67 -11.85
C GLU A 423 27.23 63.53 -11.48
N GLU A 424 27.80 62.92 -12.56
CA GLU A 424 29.20 62.46 -12.80
C GLU A 424 29.85 61.26 -12.03
N PRO A 425 30.96 60.62 -12.53
CA PRO A 425 31.41 60.31 -13.91
C PRO A 425 31.82 58.82 -14.15
N GLU A 426 32.17 58.49 -15.40
CA GLU A 426 32.31 57.17 -16.08
C GLU A 426 33.45 56.20 -15.68
N TRP A 427 33.71 55.91 -14.40
CA TRP A 427 34.74 54.90 -14.04
C TRP A 427 34.29 53.76 -13.11
N ALA A 428 33.01 53.68 -12.76
CA ALA A 428 32.47 52.64 -11.86
C ALA A 428 31.77 51.46 -12.59
N ILE A 429 32.02 51.25 -13.88
CA ILE A 429 31.38 50.16 -14.68
C ILE A 429 32.36 49.00 -14.89
N ASN A 430 32.90 48.41 -13.81
CA ASN A 430 33.60 47.13 -13.93
C ASN A 430 33.84 46.43 -12.58
N LEU A 431 32.80 46.17 -11.77
CA LEU A 431 32.90 45.13 -10.74
C LEU A 431 31.54 44.63 -10.19
N SER A 432 30.54 44.42 -11.05
CA SER A 432 29.25 43.83 -10.65
C SER A 432 28.68 42.92 -11.74
N TYR A 433 29.46 41.93 -12.19
CA TYR A 433 28.95 40.84 -13.01
C TYR A 433 29.47 39.52 -12.48
N HIS A 434 29.22 39.21 -11.22
CA HIS A 434 29.17 37.83 -10.75
C HIS A 434 28.05 37.74 -9.70
N VAL A 435 27.29 36.65 -9.82
CA VAL A 435 26.18 36.20 -8.96
C VAL A 435 24.78 36.57 -9.48
N ILE A 436 24.03 35.47 -9.72
CA ILE A 436 22.60 35.33 -10.04
C ILE A 436 22.29 35.13 -11.54
N THR A 437 22.32 33.86 -11.96
CA THR A 437 21.46 33.37 -13.05
C THR A 437 21.00 31.95 -12.74
N TYR A 438 19.96 31.83 -11.91
CA TYR A 438 19.01 30.72 -11.94
C TYR A 438 17.65 31.27 -11.51
N SER A 439 16.76 31.53 -12.47
CA SER A 439 15.42 30.91 -12.52
C SER A 439 14.54 31.56 -13.60
N THR A 440 14.05 30.69 -14.50
CA THR A 440 12.85 30.77 -15.35
C THR A 440 12.46 32.06 -16.08
N LYS A 441 12.65 31.98 -17.41
CA LYS A 441 12.01 32.78 -18.46
C LYS A 441 10.47 32.79 -18.35
N VAL A 442 9.88 33.99 -18.30
CA VAL A 442 8.60 34.30 -18.95
C VAL A 442 8.83 35.49 -19.89
N LYS A 443 9.06 35.23 -21.17
CA LYS A 443 9.12 36.28 -22.20
C LYS A 443 7.69 36.73 -22.54
N LYS A 444 7.31 37.95 -22.14
CA LYS A 444 6.21 38.69 -22.76
C LYS A 444 6.76 39.50 -23.95
N LYS A 445 6.03 39.42 -25.05
CA LYS A 445 6.26 40.03 -26.37
C LYS A 445 6.63 41.52 -26.29
N GLN A 446 7.59 41.93 -27.10
CA GLN A 446 7.60 43.26 -27.69
C GLN A 446 7.93 43.15 -29.18
N ASP A 447 7.08 43.76 -29.99
CA ASP A 447 7.09 43.75 -31.45
C ASP A 447 8.40 44.33 -32.01
N ASN A 448 9.04 43.62 -32.94
CA ASN A 448 9.35 44.19 -34.25
C ASN A 448 9.89 43.14 -35.24
N LYS A 449 9.49 43.35 -36.49
CA LYS A 449 9.73 42.54 -37.69
C LYS A 449 11.22 42.21 -37.91
N LYS A 450 11.53 40.93 -38.19
CA LYS A 450 12.30 40.46 -39.36
C LYS A 450 12.36 38.93 -39.39
N GLN A 451 11.97 38.37 -40.53
CA GLN A 451 12.04 36.95 -40.88
C GLN A 451 13.49 36.48 -40.93
N VAL A 452 13.79 35.33 -40.31
CA VAL A 452 14.91 34.46 -40.71
C VAL A 452 14.44 33.00 -40.64
N VAL A 453 14.65 32.31 -41.75
CA VAL A 453 14.24 30.93 -42.06
C VAL A 453 15.08 29.92 -41.28
N PHE A 454 14.46 28.89 -40.69
CA PHE A 454 15.15 27.75 -40.06
C PHE A 454 15.21 26.54 -41.01
N PRO A 455 16.36 25.84 -41.14
CA PRO A 455 16.37 24.46 -41.59
C PRO A 455 16.21 23.47 -40.42
N LYS A 456 15.51 22.37 -40.70
CA LYS A 456 15.17 21.24 -39.81
C LYS A 456 16.37 20.29 -39.61
N GLU A 457 16.22 19.43 -38.59
CA GLU A 457 17.01 18.21 -38.25
C GLU A 457 18.30 18.45 -37.44
N LYS A 458 18.72 17.66 -36.42
CA LYS A 458 18.49 16.25 -36.05
C LYS A 458 18.37 16.06 -34.53
N LYS A 459 17.55 15.08 -34.11
CA LYS A 459 17.50 14.52 -32.76
C LYS A 459 18.76 13.67 -32.50
N GLY A 460 19.44 13.88 -31.37
CA GLY A 460 20.58 13.07 -30.93
C GLY A 460 20.63 12.99 -29.39
N CYS A 461 20.66 11.76 -28.88
CA CYS A 461 20.77 11.38 -27.47
C CYS A 461 21.98 12.02 -26.76
N TYR A 462 21.82 12.47 -25.51
CA TYR A 462 22.95 12.75 -24.62
C TYR A 462 23.06 11.68 -23.54
N ARG A 463 24.19 10.97 -23.61
CA ARG A 463 24.72 9.99 -22.67
C ARG A 463 25.60 10.77 -21.69
N LEU A 464 25.33 10.70 -20.39
CA LEU A 464 26.19 11.28 -19.34
C LEU A 464 27.54 10.56 -19.35
N VAL A 465 28.59 11.27 -19.76
CA VAL A 465 29.98 10.84 -19.58
C VAL A 465 30.53 11.59 -18.38
N ASN A 466 30.92 10.81 -17.38
CA ASN A 466 31.57 11.25 -16.15
C ASN A 466 33.04 11.57 -16.48
N GLN A 467 33.44 12.85 -16.47
CA GLN A 467 34.84 13.25 -16.58
C GLN A 467 35.35 13.75 -15.22
N GLN A 468 36.21 12.94 -14.60
CA GLN A 468 37.07 13.36 -13.50
C GLN A 468 38.06 14.41 -14.00
N MET A 469 38.00 15.63 -13.44
CA MET A 469 39.09 16.61 -13.58
C MET A 469 40.22 16.27 -12.60
N LYS A 470 41.41 16.02 -13.16
CA LYS A 470 42.69 16.01 -12.44
C LYS A 470 43.04 17.45 -12.04
N LEU A 471 43.07 17.75 -10.75
CA LEU A 471 43.72 18.95 -10.21
C LEU A 471 45.22 18.68 -10.13
N ARG A 472 46.02 19.38 -10.94
CA ARG A 472 47.47 19.52 -10.77
C ARG A 472 47.73 20.64 -9.75
N GLU A 473 48.45 20.26 -8.71
CA GLU A 473 49.43 21.05 -7.93
C GLU A 473 49.06 22.50 -7.56
N GLY A 474 48.87 22.73 -6.26
CA GLY A 474 49.49 23.91 -5.65
C GLY A 474 48.65 24.88 -4.82
N TYR A 475 47.55 24.51 -4.16
CA TYR A 475 46.96 25.36 -3.09
C TYR A 475 46.37 24.53 -1.94
N ARG A 476 46.67 24.93 -0.70
CA ARG A 476 46.30 24.24 0.55
C ARG A 476 44.78 24.37 0.81
N LEU A 477 44.09 23.26 1.05
CA LEU A 477 42.73 23.26 1.61
C LEU A 477 42.80 23.67 3.10
N GLN A 478 42.53 24.93 3.41
CA GLN A 478 42.12 25.28 4.78
C GLN A 478 41.11 26.43 4.91
N ASP A 479 40.74 27.15 3.83
CA ASP A 479 39.83 28.31 3.95
C ASP A 479 38.69 28.32 2.93
N VAL A 480 37.77 27.35 2.97
CA VAL A 480 36.41 27.54 2.43
C VAL A 480 35.40 26.67 3.20
N VAL A 481 34.82 27.21 4.27
CA VAL A 481 33.59 26.69 4.89
C VAL A 481 32.57 27.83 4.87
N PRO A 482 31.48 27.77 4.08
CA PRO A 482 30.34 28.63 4.31
C PRO A 482 29.48 28.03 5.41
N ARG A 483 29.48 28.66 6.59
CA ARG A 483 28.47 28.45 7.64
C ARG A 483 27.10 28.82 7.08
N LEU A 484 26.20 27.84 6.99
CA LEU A 484 24.77 28.06 6.87
C LEU A 484 24.26 28.70 8.18
N VAL A 485 23.90 29.99 8.14
CA VAL A 485 23.13 30.63 9.21
C VAL A 485 21.65 30.50 8.88
N LEU A 486 20.96 29.64 9.63
CA LEU A 486 19.51 29.57 9.71
C LEU A 486 19.00 30.82 10.45
N VAL A 487 18.33 31.74 9.75
CA VAL A 487 17.51 32.78 10.40
C VAL A 487 16.12 32.20 10.62
N LYS A 488 15.82 31.86 11.88
CA LYS A 488 14.49 31.46 12.34
C LYS A 488 13.78 32.69 12.88
N ALA A 489 12.62 33.02 12.31
CA ALA A 489 11.77 34.10 12.77
C ALA A 489 11.11 33.77 14.13
N GLY A 490 11.25 34.72 15.08
CA GLY A 490 10.24 35.09 16.08
C GLY A 490 10.13 34.29 17.39
N ARG A 491 10.54 34.89 18.51
CA ARG A 491 9.64 35.29 19.64
C ARG A 491 10.41 35.95 20.79
N HIS A 492 9.77 36.96 21.38
CA HIS A 492 10.09 37.68 22.62
C HIS A 492 10.68 36.82 23.74
N THR A 493 11.67 37.38 24.46
CA THR A 493 11.57 37.70 25.90
C THR A 493 12.77 38.54 26.33
N GLU A 494 12.51 39.66 27.00
CA GLU A 494 13.46 40.46 27.77
C GLU A 494 14.21 39.58 28.80
N THR A 495 15.50 39.84 29.01
CA THR A 495 16.08 39.94 30.36
C THR A 495 17.48 40.54 30.30
N LYS A 496 17.77 41.31 31.35
CA LYS A 496 18.90 42.20 31.59
C LYS A 496 20.17 41.44 32.01
N ASP A 497 21.24 42.25 32.13
CA ASP A 497 22.47 42.11 32.93
C ASP A 497 23.71 41.69 32.12
N ARG A 498 24.60 42.63 31.77
CA ARG A 498 25.69 43.26 32.57
C ARG A 498 26.72 42.25 33.08
N LEU A 499 27.85 42.15 32.38
CA LEU A 499 29.16 42.65 32.80
C LEU A 499 30.13 42.66 31.62
#